data_AF-H0QNR6-F1
#
_entry.id   AF-H0QNR6-F1
#
_cell.length_a   1.000
_cell.length_b   1.000
_cell.length_c   1.000
_cell.angle_alpha   90.00
_cell.angle_beta   90.00
_cell.angle_gamma   90.00
#
_symmetry.space_group_name_H-M   'P 1'
#
loop_
_entity.id
_entity.type
_entity.pdbx_description
1 polymer ?
#
loop_
_entity_poly.entity_id
_entity_poly.type
_entity_poly.pdbx_seq_one_letter_code
_entity_poly.pdbx_strand_id
1 'polypeptide(L)'
;MTLDIETSAAVGVAHPLDPLSREEISRAVAVLKEGPAAAESFRFISVELREPAKEDLRNGVQVGREADAVLVDRAAARSYEAVVNLETGTVEKWVQL
;
A
#
# COMPACT_ATOMS: atom_id res chain seq x y z
N MET A 1 2.33 -26.86 -10.22
CA MET A 1 3.35 -26.08 -10.93
C MET A 1 3.00 -24.62 -10.66
N THR A 2 3.49 -24.09 -9.54
CA THR A 2 3.26 -22.69 -9.16
C THR A 2 4.37 -21.90 -9.83
N LEU A 3 4.03 -21.01 -10.74
CA LEU A 3 5.00 -20.10 -11.32
C LEU A 3 5.17 -18.97 -10.31
N ASP A 4 6.24 -19.04 -9.53
CA ASP A 4 6.73 -17.93 -8.71
C ASP A 4 7.30 -16.87 -9.67
N ILE A 5 6.41 -16.04 -10.21
CA ILE A 5 6.83 -14.85 -10.96
C ILE A 5 7.27 -13.83 -9.91
N GLU A 6 8.54 -13.91 -9.51
CA GLU A 6 9.21 -12.84 -8.79
C GLU A 6 9.53 -11.72 -9.77
N THR A 7 8.59 -10.77 -9.95
CA THR A 7 8.93 -9.50 -10.58
C THR A 7 9.75 -8.68 -9.59
N SER A 8 11.07 -8.94 -9.58
CA SER A 8 12.06 -7.99 -9.07
C SER A 8 12.41 -7.04 -10.22
N ALA A 9 11.75 -5.89 -10.27
CA ALA A 9 12.12 -4.84 -11.20
C ALA A 9 13.40 -4.16 -10.68
N ALA A 10 14.56 -4.61 -11.16
CA ALA A 10 15.82 -3.90 -10.93
C ALA A 10 16.79 -4.04 -12.11
N VAL A 11 16.48 -3.37 -13.22
CA VAL A 11 17.46 -2.83 -14.18
C VAL A 11 16.90 -1.53 -14.77
N GLY A 12 17.01 -0.44 -14.01
CA GLY A 12 16.53 0.90 -14.38
C GLY A 12 16.19 1.73 -13.13
N VAL A 13 16.14 3.07 -13.26
CA VAL A 13 15.58 3.93 -12.20
C VAL A 13 14.14 3.50 -12.00
N ALA A 14 13.79 3.01 -10.80
CA ALA A 14 12.42 2.63 -10.45
C ALA A 14 11.49 3.80 -10.78
N HIS A 15 10.54 3.57 -11.67
CA HIS A 15 9.63 4.62 -12.11
C HIS A 15 8.66 4.93 -10.97
N PRO A 16 8.31 6.20 -10.70
CA PRO A 16 7.38 6.54 -9.63
C PRO A 16 5.99 5.89 -9.74
N LEU A 17 5.63 5.42 -10.94
CA LEU A 17 4.38 4.69 -11.22
C LEU A 17 4.56 3.17 -11.29
N ASP A 18 5.75 2.64 -10.99
CA ASP A 18 5.93 1.19 -10.92
C ASP A 18 5.04 0.63 -9.80
N PRO A 19 4.30 -0.47 -10.05
CA PRO A 19 3.42 -1.06 -9.06
C PRO A 19 4.18 -1.41 -7.78
N LEU A 20 3.45 -1.55 -6.67
CA LEU A 20 4.07 -1.93 -5.40
C LEU A 20 4.80 -3.27 -5.54
N SER A 21 6.03 -3.32 -5.04
CA SER A 21 6.78 -4.57 -4.93
C SER A 21 6.16 -5.49 -3.87
N ARG A 22 6.55 -6.76 -3.88
CA ARG A 22 6.13 -7.73 -2.84
C ARG A 22 6.51 -7.24 -1.43
N GLU A 23 7.70 -6.68 -1.30
CA GLU A 23 8.24 -6.16 -0.04
C GLU A 23 7.44 -4.94 0.43
N GLU A 24 7.05 -4.07 -0.49
CA GLU A 24 6.23 -2.90 -0.21
C GLU A 24 4.81 -3.27 0.23
N ILE A 25 4.16 -4.20 -0.48
CA ILE A 25 2.84 -4.73 -0.06
C ILE A 25 2.94 -5.36 1.32
N SER A 26 3.98 -6.17 1.56
CA SER A 26 4.19 -6.82 2.87
C SER A 26 4.39 -5.79 3.98
N ARG A 27 5.13 -4.72 3.72
CA ARG A 27 5.33 -3.61 4.66
C ARG A 27 4.03 -2.86 4.93
N ALA A 28 3.26 -2.51 3.90
CA ALA A 28 1.97 -1.83 4.06
C ALA A 28 1.02 -2.64 4.96
N VAL A 29 0.92 -3.95 4.71
CA VAL A 29 0.08 -4.86 5.50
C VAL A 29 0.59 -4.97 6.94
N ALA A 30 1.91 -5.03 7.15
CA ALA A 30 2.49 -5.09 8.49
C ALA A 30 2.14 -3.82 9.30
N VAL A 31 2.34 -2.63 8.72
CA VAL A 31 2.00 -1.35 9.35
C VAL A 31 0.52 -1.30 9.75
N LEU A 32 -0.38 -1.75 8.87
CA LEU A 32 -1.82 -1.76 9.16
C LEU A 32 -2.18 -2.74 10.29
N LYS A 33 -1.54 -3.92 10.32
CA LYS A 33 -1.74 -4.94 11.37
C LYS A 33 -1.14 -4.53 12.72
N GLU A 34 -0.06 -3.75 12.72
CA GLU A 34 0.51 -3.20 13.96
C GLU A 34 -0.27 -1.99 14.48
N GLY A 35 -1.10 -1.38 13.63
CA GLY A 35 -1.94 -0.23 13.95
C GLY A 35 -3.45 -0.54 13.97
N PRO A 36 -4.27 0.19 13.18
CA PRO A 36 -5.73 0.17 13.31
C PRO A 36 -6.38 -1.16 12.88
N ALA A 37 -5.71 -1.99 12.09
CA ALA A 37 -6.20 -3.28 11.60
C ALA A 37 -5.60 -4.48 12.37
N ALA A 38 -5.34 -4.32 13.67
CA ALA A 38 -4.69 -5.34 14.50
C ALA A 38 -5.53 -6.60 14.75
N ALA A 39 -6.86 -6.53 14.60
CA ALA A 39 -7.72 -7.69 14.77
C ALA A 39 -7.60 -8.69 13.59
N GLU A 40 -7.61 -9.99 13.88
CA GLU A 40 -7.57 -11.03 12.83
C GLU A 40 -8.83 -11.10 11.95
N SER A 41 -9.88 -10.36 12.33
CA SER A 41 -11.13 -10.25 11.57
C SER A 41 -11.01 -9.41 10.31
N PHE A 42 -9.97 -8.57 10.20
CA PHE A 42 -9.72 -7.74 9.04
C PHE A 42 -9.30 -8.56 7.82
N ARG A 43 -9.82 -8.19 6.66
CA ARG A 43 -9.45 -8.72 5.35
C ARG A 43 -9.07 -7.58 4.42
N PHE A 44 -7.94 -7.73 3.76
CA PHE A 44 -7.42 -6.79 2.78
C PHE A 44 -8.02 -7.13 1.42
N ILE A 45 -8.84 -6.23 0.89
CA ILE A 45 -9.51 -6.38 -0.41
C ILE A 45 -8.60 -5.92 -1.54
N SER A 46 -7.92 -4.79 -1.33
CA SER A 46 -6.87 -4.26 -2.21
C SER A 46 -5.77 -3.60 -1.39
N VAL A 47 -4.55 -3.67 -1.93
CA VAL A 47 -3.38 -2.90 -1.49
C VAL A 47 -2.64 -2.52 -2.77
N GLU A 48 -2.61 -1.24 -3.10
CA GLU A 48 -2.10 -0.74 -4.38
C GLU A 48 -1.29 0.55 -4.21
N LEU A 49 -0.49 0.89 -5.23
CA LEU A 49 0.30 2.12 -5.21
C LEU A 49 -0.66 3.31 -5.23
N ARG A 50 -0.50 4.21 -4.28
CA ARG A 50 -1.07 5.54 -4.37
C ARG A 50 -0.23 6.37 -5.31
N GLU A 51 -0.73 6.57 -6.53
CA GLU A 51 0.01 7.28 -7.56
C GLU A 51 0.35 8.73 -7.12
N PRO A 52 1.58 9.21 -7.36
CA PRO A 52 1.95 10.59 -7.12
C PRO A 52 1.06 11.58 -7.87
N ALA A 53 0.99 12.82 -7.39
CA ALA A 53 0.25 13.86 -8.09
C ALA A 53 0.86 14.11 -9.49
N LYS A 54 0.00 14.42 -10.46
CA LYS A 54 0.42 14.67 -11.86
C LYS A 54 1.46 15.79 -11.99
N GLU A 55 1.39 16.80 -11.12
CA GLU A 55 2.33 17.92 -11.11
C GLU A 55 3.72 17.47 -10.63
N ASP A 56 3.78 16.66 -9.57
CA ASP A 56 5.03 16.14 -9.03
C ASP A 56 5.73 15.21 -10.03
N LEU A 57 4.94 14.34 -10.68
CA LEU A 57 5.44 13.46 -11.73
C LEU A 57 5.99 14.25 -12.93
N ARG A 58 5.31 15.33 -13.34
CA ARG A 58 5.75 16.21 -14.43
C ARG A 58 7.03 16.96 -14.08
N ASN A 59 7.16 17.39 -12.84
CA ASN A 59 8.31 18.16 -12.36
C ASN A 59 9.49 17.26 -11.99
N GLY A 60 9.34 15.92 -12.04
CA GLY A 60 10.37 14.97 -11.64
C GLY A 60 10.69 15.02 -10.15
N VAL A 61 9.73 15.46 -9.33
CA VAL A 61 9.90 15.50 -7.87
C VAL A 61 9.90 14.07 -7.34
N GLN A 62 10.87 13.74 -6.50
CA GLN A 62 10.87 12.49 -5.75
C GLN A 62 9.78 12.59 -4.68
N VAL A 63 8.67 11.90 -4.90
CA VAL A 63 7.58 11.76 -3.93
C VAL A 63 7.73 10.42 -3.22
N GLY A 64 7.53 10.43 -1.90
CA GLY A 64 7.53 9.20 -1.12
C GLY A 64 6.43 8.26 -1.62
N ARG A 65 6.72 6.95 -1.61
CA ARG A 65 5.75 5.94 -2.06
C ARG A 65 4.72 5.69 -0.96
N GLU A 66 3.46 5.82 -1.33
CA GLU A 66 2.32 5.54 -0.45
C GLU A 66 1.50 4.36 -1.01
N ALA A 67 0.83 3.64 -0.12
CA ALA A 67 -0.08 2.56 -0.48
C ALA A 67 -1.51 2.92 -0.08
N ASP A 68 -2.44 2.83 -1.03
CA ASP A 68 -3.87 2.83 -0.77
C ASP A 68 -4.31 1.40 -0.45
N ALA A 69 -5.08 1.23 0.62
CA ALA A 69 -5.59 -0.07 1.04
C ALA A 69 -7.09 -0.01 1.36
N VAL A 70 -7.83 -1.02 0.88
CA VAL A 70 -9.24 -1.23 1.24
C VAL A 70 -9.35 -2.46 2.13
N LEU A 71 -9.97 -2.30 3.29
CA LEU A 71 -10.11 -3.34 4.29
C LEU A 71 -11.58 -3.56 4.65
N VAL A 72 -11.91 -4.79 5.04
CA VAL A 72 -13.20 -5.13 5.64
C VAL A 72 -12.95 -5.80 6.99
N ASP A 73 -13.54 -5.25 8.05
CA ASP A 73 -13.66 -5.94 9.33
C ASP A 73 -14.91 -6.81 9.32
N ARG A 74 -14.71 -8.14 9.27
CA ARG A 74 -15.82 -9.10 9.29
C ARG A 74 -16.55 -9.15 10.62
N ALA A 75 -15.89 -8.79 11.73
CA ALA A 75 -16.51 -8.81 13.05
C ALA A 75 -17.46 -7.62 13.23
N ALA A 76 -17.05 -6.42 12.78
CA ALA A 76 -17.87 -5.22 12.84
C ALA A 76 -18.80 -5.02 11.63
N ALA A 77 -18.62 -5.81 10.56
CA ALA A 77 -19.30 -5.64 9.26
C ALA A 77 -19.11 -4.23 8.68
N ARG A 78 -17.88 -3.71 8.74
CA ARG A 78 -17.51 -2.36 8.28
C ARG A 78 -16.35 -2.42 7.30
N SER A 79 -16.35 -1.46 6.37
CA SER A 79 -15.28 -1.28 5.40
C SER A 79 -14.47 -0.03 5.73
N TYR A 80 -13.19 -0.05 5.36
CA TYR A 80 -12.25 1.01 5.67
C TYR A 80 -11.35 1.28 4.46
N GLU A 81 -11.00 2.54 4.26
CA GLU A 81 -9.91 2.98 3.40
C GLU A 81 -8.74 3.46 4.26
N ALA A 82 -7.54 3.06 3.89
CA ALA A 82 -6.31 3.48 4.55
C ALA A 82 -5.26 3.97 3.54
N VAL A 83 -4.47 4.96 3.94
CA VAL A 83 -3.26 5.38 3.23
C VAL A 83 -2.08 5.10 4.14
N VAL A 84 -1.08 4.39 3.62
CA VAL A 84 0.14 4.04 4.34
C VAL A 84 1.34 4.67 3.65
N ASN A 85 2.15 5.41 4.39
CA ASN A 85 3.46 5.86 3.91
C ASN A 85 4.49 4.74 4.09
N LEU A 86 5.10 4.28 2.98
CA LEU A 86 5.98 3.11 2.97
C LEU A 86 7.42 3.43 3.40
N GLU A 87 7.80 4.70 3.45
CA GLU A 87 9.10 5.18 3.89
C GLU A 87 9.14 5.38 5.40
N THR A 88 8.12 6.04 5.95
CA THR A 88 7.99 6.30 7.38
C THR A 88 7.35 5.16 8.14
N GLY A 89 6.61 4.28 7.45
CA GLY A 89 5.87 3.18 8.07
C GLY A 89 4.68 3.65 8.90
N THR A 90 4.01 4.73 8.47
CA THR A 90 2.89 5.35 9.18
C THR A 90 1.59 5.25 8.42
N VAL A 91 0.46 5.18 9.13
CA VAL A 91 -0.88 5.27 8.56
C VAL A 91 -1.27 6.75 8.50
N GLU A 92 -1.22 7.34 7.31
CA GLU A 92 -1.53 8.77 7.08
C GLU A 92 -3.03 9.05 7.04
N LYS A 93 -3.82 8.06 6.65
CA LYS A 93 -5.28 8.17 6.57
C LYS A 93 -5.93 6.86 6.98
N TRP A 94 -7.03 6.96 7.72
CA TRP A 94 -7.90 5.86 8.06
C TRP A 94 -9.35 6.35 8.11
N VAL A 95 -10.19 5.87 7.19
CA VAL A 95 -11.58 6.32 7.04
C VAL A 95 -12.49 5.10 6.97
N GLN A 96 -13.57 5.13 7.74
CA GLN A 96 -14.64 4.15 7.60
C GLN A 96 -15.55 4.56 6.43
N LEU A 97 -15.88 3.59 5.56
CA LEU A 97 -16.82 3.75 4.45
C LEU A 97 -18.28 3.56 4.89
#